data_AF-A0A0P0NEA0-F1
#
_entry.id   AF-A0A0P0NEA0-F1
#
_cell.length_a   1.000
_cell.length_b   1.000
_cell.length_c   1.000
_cell.angle_alpha   90.00
_cell.angle_beta   90.00
_cell.angle_gamma   90.00
#
_symmetry.space_group_name_H-M   'P 1'
#
loop_
_entity.id
_entity.type
_entity.pdbx_description
1 polymer ?
#
loop_
_entity_poly.entity_id
_entity_poly.type
_entity_poly.pdbx_seq_one_letter_code
_entity_poly.pdbx_strand_id
1 'polypeptide(L)'
;MKRSILVFPLLCMVIVGKAQQISPLWLDFVKAKQQGTIAILPDFSYAGYHWSEKELPSLAGKKVFKVDDYGAVPNDDLFDDAAIQKAVDAAEANPGGGIVFFSPGKYLIAPDGDAKKQIRISKSGIILKGSGSGAGGTEIYQANMRIHGRQFLFQSGASNGKKLSSITADAGRETFAVQVQDASKLKLGQDVVIRHKTEEFTRLYFAPLDLKPQWSRLFGDKGGMQIYEIHTIVKISGNQVVFKNPIHLDIKLVKSGSWDIESYHSISECGIEDLRFSSNWKNYPEEFIHHKNDIHDYAYEAVGMEYVKDSWIRNCEFHDLNEGIFIRSGYRMTIENTHFRGKKGHASVHARTGYGVLVKNCTFNGAQHHGAGTGYSAVGTVITNCSLGIDQNFDIHSGQPYATLYDHVEGGVFYNLGGPEPGYPHHGKELVLWNFNHRSAKDQHYDFWDSSRRRNYTIALPILVGFTSDKAVTFAHTGINESQGKPVLPVSLFEAQLQWRLKVIDLSKAK
;
A
#
# COMPACT_ATOMS: atom_id res chain seq x y z
N MET A 1 -37.04 -26.99 65.66
CA MET A 1 -36.12 -25.92 65.16
C MET A 1 -36.44 -25.67 63.70
N LYS A 2 -36.94 -24.47 63.36
CA LYS A 2 -37.37 -24.08 62.01
C LYS A 2 -36.13 -23.83 61.14
N ARG A 3 -36.01 -24.51 60.00
CA ARG A 3 -34.97 -24.23 58.98
C ARG A 3 -35.51 -23.17 58.03
N SER A 4 -34.92 -21.98 58.07
CA SER A 4 -35.21 -20.89 57.16
C SER A 4 -34.50 -21.14 55.82
N ILE A 5 -35.26 -21.14 54.72
CA ILE A 5 -34.72 -21.15 53.35
C ILE A 5 -34.45 -19.68 52.98
N LEU A 6 -33.17 -19.32 52.85
CA LEU A 6 -32.75 -18.04 52.28
C LEU A 6 -32.80 -18.15 50.76
N VAL A 7 -33.70 -17.42 50.12
CA VAL A 7 -33.72 -17.23 48.66
C VAL A 7 -32.86 -16.00 48.35
N PHE A 8 -31.72 -16.20 47.69
CA PHE A 8 -30.93 -15.11 47.11
C PHE A 8 -31.56 -14.70 45.78
N PRO A 9 -31.85 -13.41 45.54
CA PRO A 9 -32.28 -12.96 44.23
C PRO A 9 -31.09 -12.97 43.29
N LEU A 10 -31.17 -13.78 42.23
CA LEU A 10 -30.22 -13.77 41.13
C LEU A 10 -30.39 -12.44 40.38
N LEU A 11 -29.48 -11.49 40.61
CA LEU A 11 -29.44 -10.23 39.88
C LEU A 11 -28.97 -10.51 38.45
N CYS A 12 -29.90 -10.70 37.51
CA CYS A 12 -29.59 -10.74 36.09
C CYS A 12 -29.05 -9.36 35.66
N MET A 13 -27.72 -9.23 35.60
CA MET A 13 -27.08 -8.14 34.85
C MET A 13 -27.43 -8.33 33.37
N VAL A 14 -28.41 -7.56 32.90
CA VAL A 14 -28.63 -7.36 31.47
C VAL A 14 -27.44 -6.54 30.96
N ILE A 15 -26.43 -7.22 30.42
CA ILE A 15 -25.44 -6.57 29.57
C ILE A 15 -26.21 -6.13 28.34
N VAL A 16 -26.58 -4.84 28.29
CA VAL A 16 -27.08 -4.22 27.07
C VAL A 16 -25.89 -4.12 26.12
N GLY A 17 -25.59 -5.22 25.42
CA GLY A 17 -24.71 -5.19 24.27
C GLY A 17 -25.37 -4.25 23.26
N LYS A 18 -24.80 -3.06 23.06
CA LYS A 18 -25.18 -2.23 21.92
C LYS A 18 -24.83 -3.03 20.68
N ALA A 19 -25.83 -3.61 20.01
CA ALA A 19 -25.64 -4.30 18.74
C ALA A 19 -24.90 -3.35 17.79
N GLN A 20 -23.75 -3.79 17.30
CA GLN A 20 -22.95 -2.99 16.38
C GLN A 20 -23.76 -2.78 15.10
N GLN A 21 -23.87 -1.53 14.66
CA GLN A 21 -24.74 -1.17 13.54
C GLN A 21 -24.08 -1.60 12.22
N ILE A 22 -24.83 -2.29 11.36
CA ILE A 22 -24.42 -2.54 9.98
C ILE A 22 -24.43 -1.20 9.23
N SER A 23 -23.31 -0.85 8.60
CA SER A 23 -23.16 0.39 7.85
C SER A 23 -24.11 0.45 6.64
N PRO A 24 -24.88 1.53 6.46
CA PRO A 24 -25.61 1.80 5.23
C PRO A 24 -24.74 1.76 3.97
N LEU A 25 -23.49 2.21 4.02
CA LEU A 25 -22.57 2.15 2.88
C LEU A 25 -22.19 0.70 2.50
N TRP A 26 -22.10 -0.21 3.47
CA TRP A 26 -21.94 -1.63 3.17
C TRP A 26 -23.17 -2.21 2.47
N LEU A 27 -24.38 -1.85 2.94
CA LEU A 27 -25.62 -2.30 2.31
C LEU A 27 -25.78 -1.75 0.89
N ASP A 28 -25.41 -0.49 0.67
CA ASP A 28 -25.32 0.11 -0.67
C ASP A 28 -24.38 -0.67 -1.57
N PHE A 29 -23.17 -0.98 -1.09
CA PHE A 29 -22.19 -1.77 -1.86
C PHE A 29 -22.76 -3.12 -2.30
N VAL A 30 -23.33 -3.89 -1.36
CA VAL A 30 -23.92 -5.20 -1.68
C VAL A 30 -25.06 -5.08 -2.69
N LYS A 31 -25.97 -4.11 -2.48
CA LYS A 31 -27.11 -3.88 -3.38
C LYS A 31 -26.64 -3.47 -4.77
N ALA A 32 -25.71 -2.54 -4.87
CA ALA A 32 -25.18 -2.07 -6.14
C ALA A 32 -24.52 -3.20 -6.93
N LYS A 33 -23.69 -4.02 -6.25
CA LYS A 33 -23.05 -5.18 -6.89
C LYS A 33 -24.06 -6.24 -7.35
N GLN A 34 -25.14 -6.49 -6.60
CA GLN A 34 -26.23 -7.39 -7.03
C GLN A 34 -26.99 -6.85 -8.26
N GLN A 35 -27.12 -5.54 -8.38
CA GLN A 35 -27.84 -4.86 -9.47
C GLN A 35 -26.96 -4.51 -10.67
N GLY A 36 -25.64 -4.71 -10.58
CA GLY A 36 -24.69 -4.28 -11.61
C GLY A 36 -24.58 -2.77 -11.73
N THR A 37 -24.80 -2.02 -10.65
CA THR A 37 -24.67 -0.56 -10.58
C THR A 37 -23.44 -0.15 -9.78
N ILE A 38 -23.13 1.14 -9.79
CA ILE A 38 -21.94 1.71 -9.14
C ILE A 38 -22.26 1.98 -7.66
N ALA A 39 -21.53 1.32 -6.76
CA ALA A 39 -21.59 1.54 -5.31
C ALA A 39 -20.91 2.86 -4.91
N ILE A 40 -21.29 3.47 -3.79
CA ILE A 40 -20.56 4.62 -3.25
C ILE A 40 -19.10 4.24 -2.92
N LEU A 41 -18.90 3.11 -2.24
CA LEU A 41 -17.58 2.60 -1.89
C LEU A 41 -16.88 1.98 -3.12
N PRO A 42 -15.58 2.23 -3.34
CA PRO A 42 -14.78 1.45 -4.28
C PRO A 42 -14.72 -0.03 -3.89
N ASP A 43 -14.48 -0.90 -4.87
CA ASP A 43 -14.26 -2.32 -4.65
C ASP A 43 -12.79 -2.63 -4.38
N PHE A 44 -12.41 -2.63 -3.10
CA PHE A 44 -11.03 -2.88 -2.67
C PHE A 44 -10.65 -4.36 -2.68
N SER A 45 -11.58 -5.27 -2.99
CA SER A 45 -11.35 -6.71 -2.90
C SER A 45 -10.32 -7.25 -3.89
N TYR A 46 -9.81 -6.42 -4.82
CA TYR A 46 -8.77 -6.76 -5.78
C TYR A 46 -7.35 -6.43 -5.29
N ALA A 47 -7.17 -5.97 -4.05
CA ALA A 47 -5.83 -5.82 -3.48
C ALA A 47 -5.19 -7.17 -3.10
N GLY A 48 -3.86 -7.21 -3.07
CA GLY A 48 -3.09 -8.36 -2.61
C GLY A 48 -2.66 -9.34 -3.70
N TYR A 49 -1.77 -10.25 -3.33
CA TYR A 49 -1.20 -11.33 -4.14
C TYR A 49 -2.29 -12.09 -4.92
N HIS A 50 -2.17 -12.14 -6.25
CA HIS A 50 -3.19 -12.68 -7.16
C HIS A 50 -4.62 -12.19 -6.82
N TRP A 51 -4.77 -10.90 -6.52
CA TRP A 51 -6.03 -10.27 -6.08
C TRP A 51 -6.63 -10.93 -4.84
N SER A 52 -5.83 -11.47 -3.92
CA SER A 52 -6.29 -12.26 -2.77
C SER A 52 -7.16 -13.48 -3.15
N GLU A 53 -7.08 -13.96 -4.40
CA GLU A 53 -7.74 -15.20 -4.85
C GLU A 53 -6.92 -16.45 -4.52
N LYS A 54 -5.65 -16.27 -4.14
CA LYS A 54 -4.73 -17.34 -3.76
C LYS A 54 -4.03 -16.99 -2.46
N GLU A 55 -3.75 -18.01 -1.67
CA GLU A 55 -2.80 -17.91 -0.57
C GLU A 55 -1.39 -17.64 -1.12
N LEU A 56 -0.54 -17.02 -0.29
CA LEU A 56 0.88 -16.90 -0.61
C LEU A 56 1.49 -18.29 -0.83
N PRO A 57 2.40 -18.44 -1.81
CA PRO A 57 2.79 -19.74 -2.29
C PRO A 57 3.60 -20.52 -1.25
N SER A 58 3.40 -21.84 -1.20
CA SER A 58 4.35 -22.73 -0.53
C SER A 58 5.68 -22.72 -1.26
N LEU A 59 6.77 -22.69 -0.49
CA LEU A 59 8.13 -22.72 -1.01
C LEU A 59 8.69 -24.15 -1.14
N ALA A 60 7.89 -25.17 -0.80
CA ALA A 60 8.30 -26.56 -0.90
C ALA A 60 8.69 -26.94 -2.35
N GLY A 61 9.81 -27.63 -2.50
CA GLY A 61 10.31 -28.10 -3.80
C GLY A 61 10.97 -27.02 -4.68
N LYS A 62 10.95 -25.73 -4.30
CA LYS A 62 11.77 -24.72 -4.99
C LYS A 62 13.25 -24.97 -4.72
N LYS A 63 14.08 -24.75 -5.75
CA LYS A 63 15.54 -24.89 -5.63
C LYS A 63 16.09 -23.84 -4.67
N VAL A 64 16.96 -24.28 -3.77
CA VAL A 64 17.59 -23.45 -2.74
C VAL A 64 19.02 -23.12 -3.14
N PHE A 65 19.39 -21.87 -2.97
CA PHE A 65 20.71 -21.29 -3.16
C PHE A 65 21.11 -20.65 -1.82
N LYS A 66 21.84 -21.40 -0.98
CA LYS A 66 22.27 -20.89 0.32
C LYS A 66 23.40 -19.89 0.11
N VAL A 67 23.30 -18.70 0.66
CA VAL A 67 24.35 -17.66 0.51
C VAL A 67 25.71 -18.13 1.03
N ASP A 68 25.71 -19.05 2.00
CA ASP A 68 26.88 -19.72 2.58
C ASP A 68 27.72 -20.43 1.50
N ASP A 69 27.04 -21.13 0.56
CA ASP A 69 27.68 -21.86 -0.54
C ASP A 69 28.34 -20.90 -1.56
N TYR A 70 28.02 -19.61 -1.49
CA TYR A 70 28.57 -18.55 -2.34
C TYR A 70 29.58 -17.65 -1.60
N GLY A 71 29.90 -17.99 -0.35
CA GLY A 71 30.96 -17.38 0.44
C GLY A 71 30.49 -16.36 1.48
N ALA A 72 29.19 -16.27 1.76
CA ALA A 72 28.69 -15.46 2.88
C ALA A 72 28.93 -16.22 4.19
N VAL A 73 29.32 -15.53 5.26
CA VAL A 73 29.58 -16.18 6.55
C VAL A 73 28.89 -15.36 7.64
N PRO A 74 27.77 -15.84 8.21
CA PRO A 74 27.06 -15.07 9.22
C PRO A 74 27.88 -14.94 10.51
N ASN A 75 27.74 -13.77 11.15
CA ASN A 75 28.37 -13.40 12.42
C ASN A 75 29.90 -13.26 12.36
N ASP A 76 30.49 -13.06 11.19
CA ASP A 76 31.86 -12.56 11.10
C ASP A 76 31.88 -11.02 10.94
N ASP A 77 33.08 -10.46 10.81
CA ASP A 77 33.31 -9.01 10.63
C ASP A 77 33.49 -8.63 9.13
N LEU A 78 33.14 -9.53 8.20
CA LEU A 78 33.30 -9.33 6.76
C LEU A 78 31.96 -8.99 6.10
N PHE A 79 32.00 -8.35 4.94
CA PHE A 79 30.81 -7.95 4.20
C PHE A 79 30.37 -9.02 3.21
N ASP A 80 29.06 -9.29 3.18
CA ASP A 80 28.44 -10.38 2.45
C ASP A 80 27.84 -9.97 1.10
N ASP A 81 27.81 -8.67 0.73
CA ASP A 81 27.14 -8.15 -0.47
C ASP A 81 27.46 -8.98 -1.73
N ALA A 82 28.74 -9.29 -1.95
CA ALA A 82 29.21 -10.00 -3.13
C ALA A 82 28.78 -11.48 -3.15
N ALA A 83 28.76 -12.14 -1.99
CA ALA A 83 28.31 -13.52 -1.87
C ALA A 83 26.79 -13.63 -2.03
N ILE A 84 26.05 -12.69 -1.44
CA ILE A 84 24.60 -12.59 -1.61
C ILE A 84 24.25 -12.36 -3.08
N GLN A 85 24.93 -11.43 -3.78
CA GLN A 85 24.68 -11.21 -5.20
C GLN A 85 24.97 -12.46 -6.04
N LYS A 86 26.05 -13.20 -5.77
CA LYS A 86 26.33 -14.46 -6.48
C LYS A 86 25.23 -15.50 -6.30
N ALA A 87 24.67 -15.61 -5.09
CA ALA A 87 23.55 -16.51 -4.83
C ALA A 87 22.28 -16.08 -5.58
N VAL A 88 22.01 -14.78 -5.64
CA VAL A 88 20.93 -14.20 -6.47
C VAL A 88 21.16 -14.52 -7.94
N ASP A 89 22.34 -14.26 -8.49
CA ASP A 89 22.68 -14.52 -9.89
C ASP A 89 22.49 -16.00 -10.25
N ALA A 90 22.89 -16.91 -9.35
CA ALA A 90 22.70 -18.35 -9.52
C ALA A 90 21.21 -18.75 -9.49
N ALA A 91 20.40 -18.13 -8.61
CA ALA A 91 18.96 -18.32 -8.57
C ALA A 91 18.27 -17.78 -9.83
N GLU A 92 18.73 -16.65 -10.37
CA GLU A 92 18.24 -16.07 -11.62
C GLU A 92 18.64 -16.84 -12.87
N ALA A 93 19.76 -17.56 -12.83
CA ALA A 93 20.16 -18.49 -13.89
C ALA A 93 19.30 -19.77 -13.90
N ASN A 94 18.61 -20.08 -12.79
CA ASN A 94 17.75 -21.24 -12.68
C ASN A 94 16.38 -21.00 -13.35
N PRO A 95 15.90 -21.91 -14.24
CA PRO A 95 14.55 -21.82 -14.79
C PRO A 95 13.49 -21.73 -13.69
N GLY A 96 12.66 -20.69 -13.73
CA GLY A 96 11.61 -20.45 -12.73
C GLY A 96 12.09 -19.80 -11.42
N GLY A 97 13.37 -19.39 -11.34
CA GLY A 97 13.94 -18.75 -10.16
C GLY A 97 14.27 -19.73 -9.04
N GLY A 98 14.41 -19.23 -7.81
CA GLY A 98 14.81 -20.02 -6.67
C GLY A 98 14.76 -19.24 -5.36
N ILE A 99 15.01 -19.96 -4.27
CA ILE A 99 15.13 -19.39 -2.93
C ILE A 99 16.59 -19.04 -2.70
N VAL A 100 16.90 -17.76 -2.50
CA VAL A 100 18.16 -17.30 -1.93
C VAL A 100 18.01 -17.39 -0.41
N PHE A 101 18.61 -18.42 0.17
CA PHE A 101 18.43 -18.79 1.56
C PHE A 101 19.57 -18.28 2.43
N PHE A 102 19.20 -17.71 3.57
CA PHE A 102 20.13 -17.22 4.59
C PHE A 102 20.04 -18.09 5.83
N SER A 103 21.17 -18.71 6.20
CA SER A 103 21.31 -19.42 7.48
C SER A 103 21.12 -18.46 8.67
N PRO A 104 20.87 -18.97 9.89
CA PRO A 104 20.80 -18.14 11.10
C PRO A 104 22.05 -17.29 11.31
N GLY A 105 21.87 -16.07 11.82
CA GLY A 105 22.94 -15.14 12.13
C GLY A 105 22.87 -13.82 11.39
N LYS A 106 23.87 -12.97 11.63
CA LYS A 106 23.97 -11.61 11.12
C LYS A 106 24.86 -11.56 9.89
N TYR A 107 24.33 -11.05 8.79
CA TYR A 107 25.07 -10.75 7.56
C TYR A 107 25.33 -9.25 7.47
N LEU A 108 26.58 -8.85 7.22
CA LEU A 108 26.95 -7.44 7.11
C LEU A 108 26.86 -7.02 5.64
N ILE A 109 26.16 -5.92 5.38
CA ILE A 109 26.08 -5.33 4.05
C ILE A 109 26.47 -3.85 4.05
N ALA A 110 26.72 -3.32 2.85
CA ALA A 110 27.18 -1.96 2.62
C ALA A 110 28.59 -1.69 3.18
N PRO A 111 29.65 -2.23 2.55
CA PRO A 111 31.06 -1.98 2.93
C PRO A 111 31.50 -0.51 2.76
N ASP A 112 30.75 0.28 2.03
CA ASP A 112 31.10 1.64 1.62
C ASP A 112 29.85 2.52 1.47
N GLY A 113 30.07 3.79 1.11
CA GLY A 113 29.01 4.76 0.85
C GLY A 113 28.50 4.83 -0.59
N ASP A 114 28.79 3.84 -1.43
CA ASP A 114 28.38 3.87 -2.84
C ASP A 114 26.92 3.41 -3.02
N ALA A 115 26.02 4.37 -3.20
CA ALA A 115 24.59 4.15 -3.39
C ALA A 115 24.22 3.29 -4.63
N LYS A 116 25.16 3.06 -5.56
CA LYS A 116 24.91 2.24 -6.77
C LYS A 116 25.15 0.75 -6.54
N LYS A 117 25.86 0.37 -5.48
CA LYS A 117 26.22 -1.03 -5.16
C LYS A 117 25.10 -1.77 -4.43
N GLN A 118 23.96 -1.88 -5.10
CA GLN A 118 22.78 -2.56 -4.58
C GLN A 118 22.86 -4.06 -4.89
N ILE A 119 22.27 -4.89 -4.03
CA ILE A 119 21.94 -6.28 -4.35
C ILE A 119 20.73 -6.26 -5.28
N ARG A 120 20.93 -6.66 -6.53
CA ARG A 120 19.92 -6.55 -7.59
C ARG A 120 19.24 -7.88 -7.86
N ILE A 121 17.91 -7.84 -7.84
CA ILE A 121 17.02 -8.91 -8.25
C ILE A 121 16.27 -8.44 -9.50
N SER A 122 16.64 -8.98 -10.64
CA SER A 122 16.20 -8.58 -11.98
C SER A 122 15.26 -9.55 -12.68
N LYS A 123 15.03 -10.76 -12.12
CA LYS A 123 14.14 -11.77 -12.70
C LYS A 123 13.02 -12.22 -11.76
N SER A 124 11.98 -12.79 -12.37
CA SER A 124 10.85 -13.41 -11.68
C SER A 124 11.24 -14.65 -10.89
N GLY A 125 10.45 -14.98 -9.85
CA GLY A 125 10.56 -16.24 -9.13
C GLY A 125 11.68 -16.28 -8.08
N ILE A 126 12.25 -15.13 -7.70
CA ILE A 126 13.33 -15.02 -6.71
C ILE A 126 12.75 -14.71 -5.33
N ILE A 127 13.05 -15.56 -4.37
CA ILE A 127 12.63 -15.41 -2.98
C ILE A 127 13.86 -15.24 -2.09
N LEU A 128 13.95 -14.14 -1.36
CA LEU A 128 14.90 -13.97 -0.27
C LEU A 128 14.29 -14.58 0.99
N LYS A 129 14.92 -15.59 1.58
CA LYS A 129 14.37 -16.30 2.75
C LYS A 129 15.38 -16.45 3.87
N GLY A 130 15.06 -15.91 5.03
CA GLY A 130 15.81 -16.12 6.27
C GLY A 130 15.34 -17.34 7.05
N SER A 131 16.03 -17.57 8.17
CA SER A 131 15.72 -18.63 9.13
C SER A 131 14.81 -18.16 10.28
N GLY A 132 14.12 -17.03 10.11
CA GLY A 132 13.30 -16.36 11.12
C GLY A 132 13.71 -14.90 11.29
N SER A 133 12.77 -14.01 11.57
CA SER A 133 13.05 -12.57 11.80
C SER A 133 13.27 -12.19 13.27
N GLY A 134 13.05 -13.15 14.18
CA GLY A 134 13.24 -12.99 15.62
C GLY A 134 14.64 -13.36 16.12
N ALA A 135 14.78 -13.48 17.45
CA ALA A 135 16.03 -13.95 18.07
C ALA A 135 16.40 -15.36 17.60
N GLY A 136 17.69 -15.58 17.30
CA GLY A 136 18.18 -16.83 16.72
C GLY A 136 17.86 -17.04 15.24
N GLY A 137 17.21 -16.06 14.60
CA GLY A 137 16.93 -16.04 13.17
C GLY A 137 18.04 -15.39 12.33
N THR A 138 17.66 -14.82 11.19
CA THR A 138 18.55 -14.14 10.26
C THR A 138 18.38 -12.62 10.34
N GLU A 139 19.50 -11.92 10.46
CA GLU A 139 19.60 -10.48 10.37
C GLU A 139 20.45 -10.06 9.16
N ILE A 140 19.93 -9.13 8.38
CA ILE A 140 20.66 -8.38 7.37
C ILE A 140 20.94 -6.99 7.94
N TYR A 141 22.21 -6.69 8.21
CA TYR A 141 22.63 -5.47 8.89
C TYR A 141 23.38 -4.54 7.95
N GLN A 142 22.79 -3.37 7.65
CA GLN A 142 23.45 -2.32 6.88
C GLN A 142 24.43 -1.53 7.77
N ALA A 143 25.73 -1.71 7.57
CA ALA A 143 26.76 -1.13 8.43
C ALA A 143 27.05 0.34 8.11
N ASN A 144 27.12 0.69 6.82
CA ASN A 144 27.43 2.05 6.36
C ASN A 144 26.25 2.72 5.65
N MET A 145 26.25 4.05 5.70
CA MET A 145 25.26 4.87 5.00
C MET A 145 25.47 4.80 3.50
N ARG A 146 24.41 4.57 2.74
CA ARG A 146 24.36 4.72 1.29
C ARG A 146 23.18 5.62 0.97
N ILE A 147 23.44 6.93 0.97
CA ILE A 147 22.40 7.95 0.80
C ILE A 147 21.69 7.75 -0.55
N HIS A 148 20.36 7.59 -0.51
CA HIS A 148 19.52 7.25 -1.68
C HIS A 148 19.81 5.88 -2.32
N GLY A 149 20.51 5.00 -1.61
CA GLY A 149 20.92 3.69 -2.09
C GLY A 149 20.19 2.57 -1.36
N ARG A 150 18.98 2.21 -1.80
CA ARG A 150 18.27 1.01 -1.31
C ARG A 150 19.13 -0.24 -1.48
N GLN A 151 19.29 -1.04 -0.42
CA GLN A 151 20.21 -2.18 -0.46
C GLN A 151 19.74 -3.33 -1.35
N PHE A 152 18.47 -3.74 -1.24
CA PHE A 152 17.89 -4.76 -2.10
C PHE A 152 16.94 -4.11 -3.10
N LEU A 153 17.22 -4.29 -4.39
CA LEU A 153 16.41 -3.71 -5.46
C LEU A 153 15.84 -4.82 -6.36
N PHE A 154 14.54 -5.05 -6.24
CA PHE A 154 13.75 -5.83 -7.17
C PHE A 154 13.32 -4.93 -8.32
N GLN A 155 13.91 -5.11 -9.48
CA GLN A 155 13.63 -4.28 -10.65
C GLN A 155 14.07 -4.99 -11.92
N SER A 156 13.17 -5.10 -12.91
CA SER A 156 13.56 -5.57 -14.24
C SER A 156 14.41 -4.53 -14.99
N GLY A 157 15.19 -4.96 -15.99
CA GLY A 157 15.92 -4.05 -16.87
C GLY A 157 15.02 -3.16 -17.77
N ALA A 158 13.72 -3.43 -17.86
CA ALA A 158 12.75 -2.67 -18.65
C ALA A 158 11.68 -2.02 -17.75
N SER A 159 11.54 -0.70 -17.82
CA SER A 159 10.59 0.06 -16.99
C SER A 159 9.64 0.97 -17.79
N ASN A 160 9.88 1.14 -19.09
CA ASN A 160 9.08 2.04 -19.93
C ASN A 160 8.00 1.29 -20.69
N GLY A 161 6.74 1.64 -20.43
CA GLY A 161 5.60 1.20 -21.23
C GLY A 161 5.60 1.83 -22.62
N LYS A 162 5.03 1.13 -23.59
CA LYS A 162 4.77 1.65 -24.94
C LYS A 162 3.27 1.77 -25.14
N LYS A 163 2.84 2.86 -25.77
CA LYS A 163 1.44 3.02 -26.21
C LYS A 163 1.04 1.89 -27.16
N LEU A 164 -0.04 1.19 -26.80
CA LEU A 164 -0.64 0.09 -27.55
C LEU A 164 -1.90 0.55 -28.29
N SER A 165 -2.71 1.39 -27.64
CA SER A 165 -3.95 1.96 -28.18
C SER A 165 -4.36 3.23 -27.44
N SER A 166 -5.46 3.85 -27.85
CA SER A 166 -6.13 4.92 -27.11
C SER A 166 -7.59 4.58 -26.85
N ILE A 167 -8.12 5.02 -25.71
CA ILE A 167 -9.53 4.87 -25.33
C ILE A 167 -10.36 5.90 -26.11
N THR A 168 -11.49 5.46 -26.67
CA THR A 168 -12.32 6.26 -27.59
C THR A 168 -13.74 6.53 -27.09
N ALA A 169 -14.08 6.08 -25.88
CA ALA A 169 -15.34 6.40 -25.24
C ALA A 169 -15.15 6.56 -23.73
N ASP A 170 -16.03 7.34 -23.10
CA ASP A 170 -16.13 7.41 -21.65
C ASP A 170 -16.34 6.02 -21.03
N ALA A 171 -15.81 5.81 -19.83
CA ALA A 171 -16.08 4.64 -19.00
C ALA A 171 -16.33 5.08 -17.56
N GLY A 172 -17.28 4.43 -16.88
CA GLY A 172 -17.60 4.76 -15.49
C GLY A 172 -16.63 4.10 -14.50
N ARG A 173 -16.48 4.70 -13.33
CA ARG A 173 -15.81 4.04 -12.19
C ARG A 173 -16.52 2.73 -11.83
N GLU A 174 -15.78 1.82 -11.23
CA GLU A 174 -16.20 0.46 -10.86
C GLU A 174 -16.71 -0.40 -12.03
N THR A 175 -16.48 0.04 -13.27
CA THR A 175 -16.67 -0.79 -14.47
C THR A 175 -15.38 -1.51 -14.84
N PHE A 176 -15.47 -2.44 -15.79
CA PHE A 176 -14.38 -3.35 -16.15
C PHE A 176 -13.99 -3.25 -17.62
N ALA A 177 -14.53 -2.30 -18.39
CA ALA A 177 -14.35 -2.30 -19.84
C ALA A 177 -14.17 -0.92 -20.42
N VAL A 178 -13.38 -0.86 -21.48
CA VAL A 178 -13.14 0.36 -22.27
C VAL A 178 -13.29 0.04 -23.76
N GLN A 179 -13.67 1.05 -24.54
CA GLN A 179 -13.58 1.01 -25.99
C GLN A 179 -12.24 1.60 -26.42
N VAL A 180 -11.50 0.88 -27.25
CA VAL A 180 -10.20 1.33 -27.76
C VAL A 180 -10.25 1.58 -29.27
N GLN A 181 -9.32 2.39 -29.77
CA GLN A 181 -9.22 2.69 -31.20
C GLN A 181 -8.87 1.44 -32.03
N ASP A 182 -7.94 0.64 -31.53
CA ASP A 182 -7.48 -0.61 -32.15
C ASP A 182 -7.01 -1.59 -31.07
N ALA A 183 -7.53 -2.81 -31.07
CA ALA A 183 -7.15 -3.87 -30.14
C ALA A 183 -6.10 -4.85 -30.70
N SER A 184 -5.61 -4.66 -31.93
CA SER A 184 -4.73 -5.62 -32.63
C SER A 184 -3.41 -5.96 -31.90
N LYS A 185 -2.91 -5.02 -31.09
CA LYS A 185 -1.68 -5.17 -30.29
C LYS A 185 -1.93 -5.71 -28.88
N LEU A 186 -3.19 -5.84 -28.48
CA LEU A 186 -3.61 -6.28 -27.16
C LEU A 186 -3.82 -7.80 -27.15
N LYS A 187 -3.49 -8.44 -26.03
CA LYS A 187 -3.60 -9.90 -25.89
C LYS A 187 -4.34 -10.28 -24.61
N LEU A 188 -5.06 -11.40 -24.65
CA LEU A 188 -5.65 -11.99 -23.45
C LEU A 188 -4.54 -12.33 -22.44
N GLY A 189 -4.79 -12.02 -21.17
CA GLY A 189 -3.84 -12.19 -20.06
C GLY A 189 -2.75 -11.12 -19.98
N GLN A 190 -2.72 -10.15 -20.89
CA GLN A 190 -1.75 -9.06 -20.86
C GLN A 190 -2.08 -8.05 -19.76
N ASP A 191 -1.06 -7.63 -19.02
CA ASP A 191 -1.16 -6.47 -18.14
C ASP A 191 -0.87 -5.18 -18.92
N VAL A 192 -1.73 -4.19 -18.73
CA VAL A 192 -1.66 -2.89 -19.38
C VAL A 192 -1.87 -1.77 -18.36
N VAL A 193 -1.47 -0.56 -18.72
CA VAL A 193 -1.69 0.65 -17.92
C VAL A 193 -2.67 1.54 -18.65
N ILE A 194 -3.74 1.97 -17.98
CA ILE A 194 -4.54 3.13 -18.39
C ILE A 194 -3.80 4.39 -17.93
N ARG A 195 -3.45 5.25 -18.89
CA ARG A 195 -2.64 6.44 -18.65
C ARG A 195 -3.28 7.70 -19.19
N HIS A 196 -3.26 8.76 -18.38
CA HIS A 196 -3.72 10.09 -18.78
C HIS A 196 -3.07 11.17 -17.90
N LYS A 197 -2.91 12.38 -18.45
CA LYS A 197 -2.51 13.57 -17.70
C LYS A 197 -2.87 14.84 -18.46
N THR A 198 -3.85 15.59 -17.97
CA THR A 198 -4.20 16.93 -18.46
C THR A 198 -4.76 17.80 -17.33
N GLU A 199 -4.58 19.12 -17.42
CA GLU A 199 -5.27 20.06 -16.52
C GLU A 199 -6.79 20.01 -16.68
N GLU A 200 -7.30 19.88 -17.92
CA GLU A 200 -8.74 19.81 -18.21
C GLU A 200 -9.42 18.67 -17.43
N PHE A 201 -8.88 17.44 -17.53
CA PHE A 201 -9.38 16.31 -16.77
C PHE A 201 -9.21 16.52 -15.26
N THR A 202 -8.10 17.12 -14.82
CA THR A 202 -7.87 17.39 -13.39
C THR A 202 -8.97 18.28 -12.80
N ARG A 203 -9.35 19.35 -13.51
CA ARG A 203 -10.44 20.24 -13.08
C ARG A 203 -11.79 19.51 -13.06
N LEU A 204 -12.06 18.68 -14.07
CA LEU A 204 -13.27 17.85 -14.11
C LEU A 204 -13.30 16.85 -12.95
N TYR A 205 -12.18 16.18 -12.67
CA TYR A 205 -12.07 15.18 -11.60
C TYR A 205 -12.29 15.79 -10.22
N PHE A 206 -11.70 16.94 -9.92
CA PHE A 206 -11.82 17.57 -8.60
C PHE A 206 -13.09 18.40 -8.41
N ALA A 207 -13.83 18.72 -9.47
CA ALA A 207 -15.07 19.47 -9.36
C ALA A 207 -16.05 18.85 -8.33
N PRO A 208 -16.75 19.68 -7.53
CA PRO A 208 -16.76 21.15 -7.56
C PRO A 208 -15.67 21.83 -6.70
N LEU A 209 -14.64 21.10 -6.24
CA LEU A 209 -13.60 21.67 -5.38
C LEU A 209 -12.64 22.57 -6.17
N ASP A 210 -12.37 23.75 -5.63
CA ASP A 210 -11.37 24.65 -6.20
C ASP A 210 -9.94 24.12 -5.99
N LEU A 211 -9.13 24.20 -7.04
CA LEU A 211 -7.72 23.87 -7.01
C LEU A 211 -6.90 25.12 -6.72
N LYS A 212 -5.98 25.04 -5.75
CA LYS A 212 -5.14 26.18 -5.39
C LYS A 212 -4.03 26.41 -6.41
N PRO A 213 -3.73 27.66 -6.83
CA PRO A 213 -2.65 27.96 -7.77
C PRO A 213 -1.26 27.46 -7.32
N GLN A 214 -1.03 27.33 -6.01
CA GLN A 214 0.21 26.81 -5.43
C GLN A 214 0.47 25.34 -5.80
N TRP A 215 -0.57 24.59 -6.19
CA TRP A 215 -0.47 23.19 -6.64
C TRP A 215 0.00 23.14 -8.10
N SER A 216 1.13 23.79 -8.37
CA SER A 216 1.58 24.14 -9.72
C SER A 216 1.78 22.95 -10.66
N ARG A 217 1.98 21.72 -10.13
CA ARG A 217 2.08 20.50 -10.96
C ARG A 217 0.75 20.09 -11.59
N LEU A 218 -0.38 20.63 -11.13
CA LEU A 218 -1.71 20.37 -11.69
C LEU A 218 -2.06 21.27 -12.89
N PHE A 219 -1.29 22.31 -13.16
CA PHE A 219 -1.63 23.34 -14.16
C PHE A 219 -0.60 23.46 -15.29
N GLY A 220 -1.05 24.01 -16.41
CA GLY A 220 -0.29 24.23 -17.65
C GLY A 220 -0.27 23.02 -18.58
N ASP A 221 0.33 23.21 -19.76
CA ASP A 221 0.33 22.21 -20.85
C ASP A 221 0.97 20.86 -20.48
N LYS A 222 1.84 20.85 -19.45
CA LYS A 222 2.48 19.63 -18.90
C LYS A 222 1.94 19.25 -17.51
N GLY A 223 0.97 19.99 -17.02
CA GLY A 223 0.34 19.82 -15.72
C GLY A 223 -0.80 18.81 -15.75
N GLY A 224 -1.26 18.47 -14.56
CA GLY A 224 -2.45 17.65 -14.33
C GLY A 224 -2.18 16.51 -13.36
N MET A 225 -3.26 16.00 -12.77
CA MET A 225 -3.29 14.74 -12.05
C MET A 225 -2.79 13.64 -12.99
N GLN A 226 -1.78 12.91 -12.52
CA GLN A 226 -1.23 11.80 -13.27
C GLN A 226 -2.11 10.56 -13.00
N ILE A 227 -2.64 9.96 -14.06
CA ILE A 227 -3.35 8.69 -14.00
C ILE A 227 -2.43 7.57 -14.47
N TYR A 228 -2.38 6.50 -13.68
CA TYR A 228 -1.62 5.29 -13.95
C TYR A 228 -2.34 4.13 -13.25
N GLU A 229 -3.25 3.45 -13.95
CA GLU A 229 -4.04 2.35 -13.39
C GLU A 229 -3.71 1.05 -14.12
N ILE A 230 -3.26 0.02 -13.41
CA ILE A 230 -2.81 -1.25 -14.00
C ILE A 230 -3.99 -2.23 -14.08
N HIS A 231 -4.19 -2.85 -15.24
CA HIS A 231 -5.25 -3.84 -15.46
C HIS A 231 -4.76 -5.08 -16.23
N THR A 232 -5.31 -6.25 -15.89
CA THR A 232 -5.13 -7.48 -16.69
C THR A 232 -6.30 -7.66 -17.65
N ILE A 233 -6.03 -7.85 -18.94
CA ILE A 233 -7.04 -8.12 -19.97
C ILE A 233 -7.58 -9.55 -19.86
N VAL A 234 -8.89 -9.70 -19.73
CA VAL A 234 -9.58 -11.02 -19.66
C VAL A 234 -10.47 -11.30 -20.86
N LYS A 235 -10.85 -10.28 -21.63
CA LYS A 235 -11.63 -10.45 -22.86
C LYS A 235 -11.34 -9.33 -23.85
N ILE A 236 -11.29 -9.68 -25.13
CA ILE A 236 -11.26 -8.74 -26.25
C ILE A 236 -12.40 -9.13 -27.20
N SER A 237 -13.21 -8.17 -27.62
CA SER A 237 -14.34 -8.38 -28.55
C SER A 237 -14.43 -7.20 -29.50
N GLY A 238 -13.87 -7.36 -30.69
CA GLY A 238 -13.58 -6.22 -31.56
C GLY A 238 -12.67 -5.22 -30.84
N ASN A 239 -13.15 -3.99 -30.72
CA ASN A 239 -12.45 -2.89 -30.05
C ASN A 239 -12.84 -2.70 -28.58
N GLN A 240 -13.68 -3.57 -28.03
CA GLN A 240 -13.96 -3.59 -26.59
C GLN A 240 -12.93 -4.46 -25.86
N VAL A 241 -12.31 -3.90 -24.83
CA VAL A 241 -11.37 -4.58 -23.95
C VAL A 241 -11.99 -4.66 -22.56
N VAL A 242 -12.01 -5.86 -21.98
CA VAL A 242 -12.50 -6.09 -20.61
C VAL A 242 -11.34 -6.53 -19.72
N PHE A 243 -11.28 -5.94 -18.54
CA PHE A 243 -10.28 -6.15 -17.51
C PHE A 243 -10.77 -7.07 -16.39
N LYS A 244 -9.83 -7.66 -15.66
CA LYS A 244 -10.11 -8.47 -14.47
C LYS A 244 -10.51 -7.60 -13.27
N ASN A 245 -9.78 -6.50 -13.04
CA ASN A 245 -9.99 -5.58 -11.93
C ASN A 245 -10.73 -4.31 -12.39
N PRO A 246 -11.53 -3.68 -11.51
CA PRO A 246 -12.32 -2.50 -11.84
C PRO A 246 -11.45 -1.28 -12.10
N ILE A 247 -11.98 -0.34 -12.86
CA ILE A 247 -11.46 1.02 -13.05
C ILE A 247 -11.95 1.88 -11.89
N HIS A 248 -11.07 2.46 -11.07
CA HIS A 248 -11.47 3.19 -9.86
C HIS A 248 -11.82 4.66 -10.05
N LEU A 249 -11.73 5.18 -11.27
CA LEU A 249 -12.19 6.53 -11.62
C LEU A 249 -13.08 6.55 -12.86
N ASP A 250 -13.82 7.66 -13.04
CA ASP A 250 -14.53 7.90 -14.28
C ASP A 250 -13.55 8.36 -15.37
N ILE A 251 -13.46 7.58 -16.45
CA ILE A 251 -12.76 7.98 -17.67
C ILE A 251 -13.68 8.93 -18.44
N LYS A 252 -13.26 10.19 -18.53
CA LYS A 252 -13.92 11.24 -19.31
C LYS A 252 -13.01 11.71 -20.42
N LEU A 253 -13.48 11.57 -21.66
CA LEU A 253 -12.73 12.09 -22.81
C LEU A 253 -12.66 13.62 -22.73
N VAL A 254 -11.46 14.15 -22.90
CA VAL A 254 -11.16 15.58 -22.87
C VAL A 254 -10.47 15.98 -24.17
N LYS A 255 -10.57 17.25 -24.56
CA LYS A 255 -10.02 17.71 -25.85
C LYS A 255 -8.51 17.92 -25.79
N SER A 256 -7.98 18.23 -24.60
CA SER A 256 -6.57 18.56 -24.38
C SER A 256 -5.61 17.37 -24.29
N GLY A 257 -6.09 16.13 -24.37
CA GLY A 257 -5.22 14.95 -24.34
C GLY A 257 -5.95 13.62 -24.48
N SER A 258 -5.20 12.57 -24.82
CA SER A 258 -5.75 11.22 -24.97
C SER A 258 -5.67 10.40 -23.69
N TRP A 259 -6.56 9.41 -23.60
CA TRP A 259 -6.45 8.30 -22.66
C TRP A 259 -5.77 7.14 -23.38
N ASP A 260 -4.64 6.68 -22.86
CA ASP A 260 -3.79 5.70 -23.54
C ASP A 260 -3.77 4.37 -22.78
N ILE A 261 -3.72 3.29 -23.57
CA ILE A 261 -3.40 1.95 -23.07
C ILE A 261 -1.92 1.70 -23.37
N GLU A 262 -1.10 1.56 -22.33
CA GLU A 262 0.34 1.28 -22.44
C GLU A 262 0.69 -0.13 -21.98
N SER A 263 1.78 -0.71 -22.47
CA SER A 263 2.30 -1.99 -21.96
C SER A 263 2.81 -1.85 -20.53
N TYR A 264 2.44 -2.79 -19.65
CA TYR A 264 3.05 -2.92 -18.33
C TYR A 264 4.09 -4.03 -18.35
N HIS A 265 5.33 -3.70 -18.02
CA HIS A 265 6.43 -4.65 -17.88
C HIS A 265 6.73 -4.84 -16.41
N SER A 266 6.90 -6.09 -15.97
CA SER A 266 7.19 -6.41 -14.58
C SER A 266 7.94 -7.73 -14.44
N ILE A 267 8.65 -7.88 -13.32
CA ILE A 267 8.98 -9.20 -12.78
C ILE A 267 7.86 -9.66 -11.84
N SER A 268 7.78 -10.96 -11.59
CA SER A 268 6.67 -11.55 -10.86
C SER A 268 7.11 -12.66 -9.92
N GLU A 269 6.25 -13.04 -8.97
CA GLU A 269 6.49 -14.18 -8.07
C GLU A 269 7.78 -14.03 -7.24
N CYS A 270 8.08 -12.79 -6.84
CA CYS A 270 9.22 -12.45 -5.99
C CYS A 270 8.79 -12.33 -4.53
N GLY A 271 9.63 -12.80 -3.61
CA GLY A 271 9.29 -12.87 -2.19
C GLY A 271 10.41 -12.41 -1.27
N ILE A 272 10.04 -11.89 -0.10
CA ILE A 272 10.93 -11.73 1.05
C ILE A 272 10.25 -12.37 2.26
N GLU A 273 10.89 -13.35 2.89
CA GLU A 273 10.33 -14.07 4.02
C GLU A 273 11.31 -14.23 5.18
N ASP A 274 10.80 -14.09 6.40
CA ASP A 274 11.48 -14.53 7.63
C ASP A 274 12.86 -13.88 7.84
N LEU A 275 12.98 -12.59 7.53
CA LEU A 275 14.21 -11.81 7.65
C LEU A 275 14.02 -10.60 8.58
N ARG A 276 15.07 -10.28 9.35
CA ARG A 276 15.21 -8.97 9.98
C ARG A 276 16.15 -8.10 9.15
N PHE A 277 15.70 -6.92 8.74
CA PHE A 277 16.55 -5.85 8.23
C PHE A 277 16.83 -4.85 9.34
N SER A 278 18.09 -4.49 9.51
CA SER A 278 18.51 -3.50 10.50
C SER A 278 19.69 -2.66 10.03
N SER A 279 20.03 -1.61 10.75
CA SER A 279 21.17 -0.77 10.36
C SER A 279 21.90 -0.08 11.52
N ASN A 280 23.02 0.55 11.17
CA ASN A 280 23.77 1.41 12.08
C ASN A 280 23.12 2.78 12.35
N TRP A 281 21.94 3.08 11.78
CA TRP A 281 21.12 4.23 12.20
C TRP A 281 20.87 4.24 13.72
N LYS A 282 20.76 3.04 14.31
CA LYS A 282 20.63 2.82 15.76
C LYS A 282 21.66 3.61 16.58
N ASN A 283 22.89 3.69 16.08
CA ASN A 283 24.02 4.35 16.76
C ASN A 283 24.34 5.73 16.18
N TYR A 284 23.57 6.22 15.19
CA TYR A 284 23.73 7.60 14.72
C TYR A 284 23.46 8.56 15.89
N PRO A 285 24.27 9.61 16.12
CA PRO A 285 24.22 10.39 17.35
C PRO A 285 22.99 11.27 17.50
N GLU A 286 22.27 11.55 16.42
CA GLU A 286 21.12 12.46 16.43
C GLU A 286 19.79 11.72 16.37
N GLU A 287 18.77 12.27 17.04
CA GLU A 287 17.38 11.87 16.84
C GLU A 287 16.87 12.26 15.46
N PHE A 288 15.90 11.50 14.95
CA PHE A 288 15.32 11.78 13.64
C PHE A 288 14.61 13.14 13.62
N ILE A 289 14.85 13.89 12.55
CA ILE A 289 14.25 15.19 12.28
C ILE A 289 13.83 15.17 10.81
N HIS A 290 12.52 15.19 10.59
CA HIS A 290 11.92 15.12 9.26
C HIS A 290 12.44 16.22 8.33
N HIS A 291 13.03 15.85 7.18
CA HIS A 291 13.61 16.76 6.20
C HIS A 291 14.74 17.65 6.73
N LYS A 292 15.50 17.20 7.73
CA LYS A 292 16.72 17.92 8.15
C LYS A 292 17.78 17.90 7.05
N ASN A 293 18.05 16.72 6.50
CA ASN A 293 19.00 16.47 5.41
C ASN A 293 18.86 15.02 4.90
N ASP A 294 19.61 14.67 3.86
CA ASP A 294 19.53 13.35 3.24
C ASP A 294 19.99 12.19 4.14
N ILE A 295 20.77 12.45 5.19
CA ILE A 295 21.16 11.40 6.14
C ILE A 295 19.94 10.96 6.96
N HIS A 296 19.16 11.92 7.46
CA HIS A 296 17.96 11.62 8.26
C HIS A 296 16.88 10.96 7.40
N ASP A 297 16.82 11.32 6.12
CA ASP A 297 15.75 10.87 5.26
C ASP A 297 16.10 9.57 4.49
N TYR A 298 17.36 9.36 4.11
CA TYR A 298 17.72 8.36 3.07
C TYR A 298 19.06 7.63 3.26
N ALA A 299 19.73 7.68 4.42
CA ALA A 299 21.03 7.02 4.61
C ALA A 299 20.95 5.48 4.68
N TYR A 300 19.91 4.96 5.31
CA TYR A 300 19.69 3.54 5.56
C TYR A 300 18.32 3.12 5.01
N GLU A 301 18.31 2.68 3.75
CA GLU A 301 17.12 2.25 3.03
C GLU A 301 17.23 0.75 2.67
N ALA A 302 16.26 -0.07 3.10
CA ALA A 302 16.39 -1.52 3.00
C ALA A 302 15.96 -2.10 1.63
N VAL A 303 14.69 -1.95 1.25
CA VAL A 303 14.09 -2.68 0.13
C VAL A 303 13.39 -1.75 -0.86
N GLY A 304 13.69 -1.91 -2.15
CA GLY A 304 12.94 -1.34 -3.27
C GLY A 304 12.34 -2.43 -4.15
N MET A 305 11.05 -2.35 -4.42
CA MET A 305 10.33 -3.22 -5.36
C MET A 305 9.65 -2.39 -6.44
N GLU A 306 10.25 -2.36 -7.62
CA GLU A 306 9.85 -1.49 -8.70
C GLU A 306 9.42 -2.31 -9.92
N TYR A 307 8.19 -2.09 -10.40
CA TYR A 307 7.59 -2.86 -11.49
C TYR A 307 7.55 -4.35 -11.17
N VAL A 308 6.97 -4.68 -10.02
CA VAL A 308 6.82 -6.04 -9.54
C VAL A 308 5.33 -6.38 -9.42
N LYS A 309 4.94 -7.58 -9.83
CA LYS A 309 3.59 -8.10 -9.65
C LYS A 309 3.55 -9.44 -8.93
N ASP A 310 2.40 -9.81 -8.36
CA ASP A 310 2.20 -11.11 -7.71
C ASP A 310 3.35 -11.45 -6.76
N SER A 311 3.70 -10.51 -5.89
CA SER A 311 4.90 -10.61 -5.06
C SER A 311 4.60 -10.19 -3.63
N TRP A 312 5.44 -10.61 -2.69
CA TRP A 312 5.11 -10.48 -1.28
C TRP A 312 6.31 -10.21 -0.37
N ILE A 313 6.00 -9.65 0.79
CA ILE A 313 6.90 -9.58 1.94
C ILE A 313 6.11 -10.14 3.13
N ARG A 314 6.68 -11.13 3.84
CA ARG A 314 5.99 -11.79 4.94
C ARG A 314 6.92 -12.09 6.12
N ASN A 315 6.40 -11.99 7.34
CA ASN A 315 7.10 -12.36 8.58
C ASN A 315 8.44 -11.62 8.75
N CYS A 316 8.50 -10.36 8.32
CA CYS A 316 9.73 -9.58 8.31
C CYS A 316 9.76 -8.53 9.42
N GLU A 317 10.97 -8.12 9.78
CA GLU A 317 11.24 -7.11 10.80
C GLU A 317 12.13 -6.02 10.23
N PHE A 318 11.79 -4.75 10.44
CA PHE A 318 12.54 -3.57 9.97
C PHE A 318 12.92 -2.69 11.17
N HIS A 319 14.19 -2.71 11.55
CA HIS A 319 14.68 -2.12 12.80
C HIS A 319 15.68 -1.01 12.52
N ASP A 320 15.50 0.17 13.12
CA ASP A 320 16.48 1.26 13.05
C ASP A 320 16.85 1.59 11.59
N LEU A 321 15.88 2.03 10.77
CA LEU A 321 16.07 2.34 9.35
C LEU A 321 15.47 3.70 9.02
N ASN A 322 16.06 4.43 8.06
CA ASN A 322 15.43 5.63 7.51
C ASN A 322 14.23 5.24 6.63
N GLU A 323 14.40 4.27 5.72
CA GLU A 323 13.28 3.69 4.97
C GLU A 323 13.32 2.16 4.95
N GLY A 324 12.15 1.52 5.10
CA GLY A 324 12.05 0.05 5.03
C GLY A 324 11.69 -0.45 3.64
N ILE A 325 10.45 -0.22 3.21
CA ILE A 325 9.89 -0.83 2.00
C ILE A 325 9.38 0.28 1.07
N PHE A 326 9.99 0.36 -0.10
CA PHE A 326 9.53 1.21 -1.20
C PHE A 326 8.95 0.36 -2.32
N ILE A 327 7.74 0.66 -2.76
CA ILE A 327 7.12 0.02 -3.92
C ILE A 327 6.89 1.09 -4.98
N ARG A 328 7.36 0.84 -6.21
CA ARG A 328 7.02 1.67 -7.37
C ARG A 328 6.26 0.87 -8.41
N SER A 329 5.06 1.31 -8.77
CA SER A 329 4.23 0.64 -9.79
C SER A 329 4.05 -0.86 -9.49
N GLY A 330 3.80 -1.21 -8.23
CA GLY A 330 3.49 -2.58 -7.82
C GLY A 330 2.08 -2.98 -8.24
N TYR A 331 1.88 -4.27 -8.56
CA TYR A 331 0.57 -4.79 -8.95
C TYR A 331 0.25 -6.10 -8.23
N ARG A 332 -0.83 -6.15 -7.43
CA ARG A 332 -1.23 -7.36 -6.69
C ARG A 332 -0.14 -7.83 -5.73
N MET A 333 0.29 -6.91 -4.86
CA MET A 333 1.35 -7.12 -3.88
C MET A 333 0.75 -7.35 -2.50
N THR A 334 1.32 -8.27 -1.71
CA THR A 334 0.96 -8.42 -0.29
C THR A 334 2.17 -8.19 0.61
N ILE A 335 2.05 -7.27 1.56
CA ILE A 335 2.93 -7.16 2.72
C ILE A 335 2.13 -7.63 3.92
N GLU A 336 2.51 -8.74 4.54
CA GLU A 336 1.79 -9.28 5.69
C GLU A 336 2.70 -9.63 6.86
N ASN A 337 2.16 -9.49 8.08
CA ASN A 337 2.85 -9.85 9.31
C ASN A 337 4.28 -9.27 9.37
N THR A 338 4.40 -7.97 9.08
CA THR A 338 5.68 -7.28 8.95
C THR A 338 5.70 -6.08 9.91
N HIS A 339 6.77 -5.97 10.68
CA HIS A 339 6.81 -5.06 11.83
C HIS A 339 8.01 -4.12 11.77
N PHE A 340 7.77 -2.88 12.16
CA PHE A 340 8.78 -1.83 12.22
C PHE A 340 9.02 -1.42 13.68
N ARG A 341 10.30 -1.29 14.05
CA ARG A 341 10.75 -1.01 15.42
C ARG A 341 12.06 -0.21 15.44
N GLY A 342 12.46 0.18 16.65
CA GLY A 342 13.73 0.85 16.89
C GLY A 342 13.66 2.36 16.70
N LYS A 343 14.84 2.95 16.50
CA LYS A 343 15.03 4.38 16.36
C LYS A 343 14.23 4.95 15.20
N LYS A 344 13.53 6.06 15.46
CA LYS A 344 12.64 6.69 14.49
C LYS A 344 13.38 6.99 13.18
N GLY A 345 12.74 6.71 12.05
CA GLY A 345 13.21 7.04 10.70
C GLY A 345 12.16 7.77 9.87
N HIS A 346 12.39 7.82 8.56
CA HIS A 346 11.59 8.59 7.62
C HIS A 346 10.30 7.87 7.21
N ALA A 347 10.37 6.72 6.53
CA ALA A 347 9.19 6.07 5.95
C ALA A 347 9.18 4.54 6.12
N SER A 348 8.01 3.97 6.41
CA SER A 348 7.85 2.53 6.62
C SER A 348 7.57 1.77 5.33
N VAL A 349 6.29 1.67 4.93
CA VAL A 349 5.86 1.12 3.63
C VAL A 349 5.32 2.25 2.77
N HIS A 350 5.98 2.51 1.65
CA HIS A 350 5.61 3.56 0.71
C HIS A 350 5.25 2.98 -0.65
N ALA A 351 3.94 2.79 -0.91
CA ALA A 351 3.43 2.34 -2.20
C ALA A 351 3.20 3.52 -3.15
N ARG A 352 4.16 3.78 -4.04
CA ARG A 352 4.06 4.84 -5.06
C ARG A 352 3.60 4.31 -6.39
N THR A 353 2.48 4.81 -6.90
CA THR A 353 1.92 4.37 -8.19
C THR A 353 1.61 2.85 -8.23
N GLY A 354 0.71 2.42 -9.10
CA GLY A 354 0.36 1.00 -9.25
C GLY A 354 -1.03 0.70 -8.72
N TYR A 355 -1.33 -0.58 -8.53
CA TYR A 355 -2.69 -1.02 -8.27
C TYR A 355 -2.73 -2.20 -7.28
N GLY A 356 -3.57 -2.10 -6.24
CA GLY A 356 -3.94 -3.24 -5.41
C GLY A 356 -2.80 -3.75 -4.52
N VAL A 357 -2.06 -2.84 -3.87
CA VAL A 357 -1.11 -3.21 -2.81
C VAL A 357 -1.89 -3.45 -1.51
N LEU A 358 -1.70 -4.61 -0.88
CA LEU A 358 -2.28 -4.96 0.41
C LEU A 358 -1.19 -4.95 1.49
N VAL A 359 -1.40 -4.16 2.54
CA VAL A 359 -0.60 -4.16 3.77
C VAL A 359 -1.49 -4.67 4.90
N LYS A 360 -1.18 -5.83 5.46
CA LYS A 360 -2.06 -6.55 6.38
C LYS A 360 -1.34 -7.02 7.64
N ASN A 361 -1.97 -6.89 8.80
CA ASN A 361 -1.46 -7.40 10.08
C ASN A 361 -0.04 -6.86 10.41
N CYS A 362 0.21 -5.58 10.15
CA CYS A 362 1.52 -4.94 10.34
C CYS A 362 1.51 -3.97 11.53
N THR A 363 2.66 -3.72 12.14
CA THR A 363 2.77 -2.75 13.26
C THR A 363 3.92 -1.78 13.04
N PHE A 364 3.68 -0.48 13.16
CA PHE A 364 4.66 0.57 12.87
C PHE A 364 5.24 1.25 14.11
N ASN A 365 4.59 1.13 15.27
CA ASN A 365 5.10 1.44 16.62
C ASN A 365 5.87 2.79 16.78
N GLY A 366 5.54 3.82 16.00
CA GLY A 366 6.25 5.10 16.01
C GLY A 366 7.68 5.06 15.43
N ALA A 367 8.11 3.93 14.88
CA ALA A 367 9.46 3.73 14.35
C ALA A 367 9.71 4.54 13.06
N GLN A 368 8.69 5.03 12.39
CA GLN A 368 8.81 5.88 11.20
C GLN A 368 7.88 7.08 11.31
N HIS A 369 8.32 8.21 10.76
CA HIS A 369 7.51 9.41 10.64
C HIS A 369 6.31 9.17 9.71
N HIS A 370 6.56 8.71 8.49
CA HIS A 370 5.53 8.26 7.57
C HIS A 370 5.24 6.76 7.81
N GLY A 371 4.08 6.49 8.41
CA GLY A 371 3.51 5.14 8.55
C GLY A 371 3.19 4.50 7.19
N ALA A 372 2.68 3.26 7.20
CA ALA A 372 2.37 2.61 5.94
C ALA A 372 1.29 3.36 5.17
N GLY A 373 1.48 3.40 3.86
CA GLY A 373 0.60 4.15 3.03
C GLY A 373 1.00 4.18 1.57
N THR A 374 0.47 5.19 0.90
CA THR A 374 0.46 5.27 -0.55
C THR A 374 0.86 6.66 -1.02
N GLY A 375 1.09 6.84 -2.30
CA GLY A 375 1.38 8.14 -2.87
C GLY A 375 1.38 8.16 -4.38
N TYR A 376 1.37 9.37 -4.94
CA TYR A 376 1.35 9.56 -6.40
C TYR A 376 0.12 8.85 -7.00
N SER A 377 0.15 8.43 -8.26
CA SER A 377 -0.96 7.77 -8.95
C SER A 377 -1.26 6.34 -8.47
N ALA A 378 -1.03 6.01 -7.20
CA ALA A 378 -1.38 4.70 -6.66
C ALA A 378 -2.88 4.55 -6.47
N VAL A 379 -3.37 3.33 -6.68
CA VAL A 379 -4.80 3.02 -6.76
C VAL A 379 -5.11 1.74 -6.01
N GLY A 380 -6.23 1.69 -5.29
CA GLY A 380 -6.69 0.45 -4.66
C GLY A 380 -5.76 -0.07 -3.56
N THR A 381 -4.93 0.79 -2.97
CA THR A 381 -4.06 0.37 -1.85
C THR A 381 -4.93 0.14 -0.61
N VAL A 382 -4.71 -0.99 0.06
CA VAL A 382 -5.42 -1.40 1.28
C VAL A 382 -4.44 -1.56 2.42
N ILE A 383 -4.67 -0.87 3.53
CA ILE A 383 -3.95 -1.02 4.79
C ILE A 383 -4.96 -1.53 5.80
N THR A 384 -4.82 -2.78 6.25
CA THR A 384 -5.82 -3.43 7.10
C THR A 384 -5.22 -4.14 8.31
N ASN A 385 -5.94 -4.10 9.43
CA ASN A 385 -5.53 -4.72 10.71
C ASN A 385 -4.12 -4.30 11.13
N CYS A 386 -3.80 -3.01 10.96
CA CYS A 386 -2.48 -2.46 11.27
C CYS A 386 -2.53 -1.57 12.52
N SER A 387 -1.39 -1.39 13.18
CA SER A 387 -1.27 -0.44 14.29
C SER A 387 -0.14 0.57 14.13
N LEU A 388 -0.41 1.79 14.58
CA LEU A 388 0.49 2.93 14.62
C LEU A 388 0.62 3.45 16.06
N GLY A 389 1.72 4.15 16.34
CA GLY A 389 1.93 4.85 17.61
C GLY A 389 1.02 6.07 17.78
N ILE A 390 0.94 6.58 19.01
CA ILE A 390 0.29 7.87 19.29
C ILE A 390 1.00 8.97 18.51
N ASP A 391 0.24 9.89 17.89
CA ASP A 391 0.76 10.98 17.05
C ASP A 391 1.58 10.53 15.83
N GLN A 392 1.64 9.22 15.53
CA GLN A 392 2.29 8.72 14.33
C GLN A 392 1.39 8.97 13.12
N ASN A 393 1.99 9.50 12.06
CA ASN A 393 1.30 9.81 10.83
C ASN A 393 1.10 8.49 10.05
N PHE A 394 -0.12 8.21 9.56
CA PHE A 394 -0.24 7.29 8.42
C PHE A 394 0.15 8.06 7.15
N ASP A 395 0.45 7.41 6.02
CA ASP A 395 0.90 8.15 4.83
C ASP A 395 -0.05 8.09 3.62
N ILE A 396 -0.31 9.25 3.05
CA ILE A 396 -0.95 9.42 1.76
C ILE A 396 -0.15 10.51 1.06
N HIS A 397 1.06 10.14 0.67
CA HIS A 397 2.02 11.05 0.08
C HIS A 397 1.41 11.80 -1.10
N SER A 398 1.71 13.10 -1.22
CA SER A 398 1.15 13.91 -2.30
C SER A 398 1.46 13.39 -3.70
N GLY A 399 0.64 13.82 -4.67
CA GLY A 399 0.63 13.28 -6.03
C GLY A 399 -0.66 12.55 -6.41
N GLN A 400 -1.74 12.78 -5.65
CA GLN A 400 -3.12 12.38 -5.96
C GLN A 400 -3.36 10.87 -6.12
N PRO A 401 -2.98 10.03 -5.13
CA PRO A 401 -3.52 8.67 -5.06
C PRO A 401 -5.03 8.73 -4.92
N TYR A 402 -5.73 7.69 -5.35
CA TYR A 402 -7.19 7.61 -5.27
C TYR A 402 -7.64 6.18 -4.97
N ALA A 403 -8.86 6.03 -4.46
CA ALA A 403 -9.37 4.75 -3.99
C ALA A 403 -8.38 4.04 -3.04
N THR A 404 -8.09 4.63 -1.87
CA THR A 404 -7.27 4.00 -0.83
C THR A 404 -8.13 3.65 0.37
N LEU A 405 -7.89 2.49 0.97
CA LEU A 405 -8.60 2.02 2.15
C LEU A 405 -7.65 1.85 3.34
N TYR A 406 -7.95 2.54 4.43
CA TYR A 406 -7.46 2.22 5.78
C TYR A 406 -8.59 1.54 6.55
N ASP A 407 -8.41 0.27 6.90
CA ASP A 407 -9.48 -0.60 7.38
C ASP A 407 -9.11 -1.31 8.67
N HIS A 408 -9.83 -1.04 9.76
CA HIS A 408 -9.54 -1.60 11.07
C HIS A 408 -8.11 -1.29 11.53
N VAL A 409 -7.75 -0.01 11.47
CA VAL A 409 -6.43 0.50 11.85
C VAL A 409 -6.49 1.14 13.23
N GLU A 410 -5.52 0.80 14.08
CA GLU A 410 -5.37 1.33 15.43
C GLU A 410 -4.24 2.36 15.48
N GLY A 411 -4.57 3.60 15.81
CA GLY A 411 -3.65 4.73 15.78
C GLY A 411 -3.53 5.38 14.40
N GLY A 412 -2.86 6.52 14.36
CA GLY A 412 -2.68 7.30 13.13
C GLY A 412 -3.30 8.69 13.22
N VAL A 413 -2.60 9.68 12.67
CA VAL A 413 -3.05 11.08 12.58
C VAL A 413 -2.86 11.63 11.17
N PHE A 414 -3.63 12.66 10.81
CA PHE A 414 -3.57 13.25 9.47
C PHE A 414 -2.50 14.34 9.31
N TYR A 415 -1.95 14.98 10.34
CA TYR A 415 -1.00 16.09 10.08
C TYR A 415 0.38 15.58 9.66
N ASN A 416 1.20 16.45 9.06
CA ASN A 416 2.58 16.15 8.62
C ASN A 416 2.73 14.98 7.63
N LEU A 417 1.73 14.78 6.76
CA LEU A 417 1.82 13.83 5.66
C LEU A 417 2.89 14.26 4.66
N GLY A 418 3.41 13.28 3.92
CA GLY A 418 4.50 13.52 3.01
C GLY A 418 4.10 14.22 1.71
N GLY A 419 5.07 14.93 1.13
CA GLY A 419 4.98 15.48 -0.21
C GLY A 419 4.97 17.02 -0.27
N PRO A 420 5.55 17.60 -1.33
CA PRO A 420 5.67 19.05 -1.47
C PRO A 420 4.34 19.68 -1.93
N GLU A 421 4.06 20.90 -1.49
CA GLU A 421 2.84 21.67 -1.83
C GLU A 421 2.56 21.82 -3.34
N PRO A 422 3.57 22.02 -4.21
CA PRO A 422 3.37 21.96 -5.66
C PRO A 422 2.70 20.69 -6.18
N GLY A 423 2.82 19.58 -5.46
CA GLY A 423 2.26 18.28 -5.82
C GLY A 423 0.99 17.92 -5.07
N TYR A 424 0.34 18.86 -4.38
CA TYR A 424 -0.94 18.61 -3.70
C TYR A 424 -2.12 18.44 -4.69
N PRO A 425 -3.25 17.86 -4.24
CA PRO A 425 -3.55 17.37 -2.88
C PRO A 425 -2.81 16.07 -2.49
N HIS A 426 -2.90 15.70 -1.20
CA HIS A 426 -2.33 14.46 -0.66
C HIS A 426 -3.06 13.23 -1.16
N HIS A 427 -4.37 13.37 -1.40
CA HIS A 427 -5.17 12.30 -1.95
C HIS A 427 -6.29 12.90 -2.82
N GLY A 428 -6.60 12.21 -3.91
CA GLY A 428 -7.77 12.40 -4.74
C GLY A 428 -9.05 11.97 -4.01
N LYS A 429 -10.09 11.68 -4.78
CA LYS A 429 -11.36 11.17 -4.24
C LYS A 429 -11.18 9.74 -3.72
N GLU A 430 -12.21 9.29 -2.99
CA GLU A 430 -12.33 7.92 -2.49
C GLU A 430 -11.21 7.46 -1.53
N LEU A 431 -10.69 8.36 -0.68
CA LEU A 431 -9.99 7.90 0.54
C LEU A 431 -11.04 7.39 1.53
N VAL A 432 -10.94 6.13 1.93
CA VAL A 432 -11.86 5.48 2.88
C VAL A 432 -11.10 5.13 4.16
N LEU A 433 -11.59 5.62 5.30
CA LEU A 433 -11.16 5.19 6.62
C LEU A 433 -12.34 4.44 7.26
N TRP A 434 -12.20 3.12 7.37
CA TRP A 434 -13.22 2.22 7.89
C TRP A 434 -12.81 1.64 9.24
N ASN A 435 -13.64 1.85 10.27
CA ASN A 435 -13.33 1.46 11.66
C ASN A 435 -11.91 1.89 12.09
N PHE A 436 -11.50 3.08 11.66
CA PHE A 436 -10.21 3.67 12.00
C PHE A 436 -10.27 4.25 13.41
N ASN A 437 -9.36 3.85 14.29
CA ASN A 437 -9.26 4.36 15.64
C ASN A 437 -8.08 5.33 15.77
N HIS A 438 -8.38 6.62 15.67
CA HIS A 438 -7.39 7.68 15.74
C HIS A 438 -6.80 7.82 17.15
N ARG A 439 -5.48 8.01 17.22
CA ARG A 439 -4.76 8.20 18.50
C ARG A 439 -3.87 9.42 18.46
N SER A 440 -4.16 10.38 19.33
CA SER A 440 -3.47 11.67 19.39
C SER A 440 -3.23 12.12 20.83
N ALA A 441 -2.12 12.81 21.08
CA ALA A 441 -1.86 13.38 22.41
C ALA A 441 -2.80 14.55 22.75
N LYS A 442 -3.44 15.15 21.74
CA LYS A 442 -4.30 16.34 21.85
C LYS A 442 -5.55 16.24 21.00
N ASP A 443 -6.52 17.10 21.30
CA ASP A 443 -7.70 17.29 20.45
C ASP A 443 -7.29 17.81 19.07
N GLN A 444 -8.05 17.45 18.04
CA GLN A 444 -7.73 17.76 16.64
C GLN A 444 -8.94 18.31 15.90
N HIS A 445 -8.65 19.23 14.97
CA HIS A 445 -9.59 19.69 13.96
C HIS A 445 -8.96 19.56 12.59
N TYR A 446 -9.58 18.75 11.72
CA TYR A 446 -9.09 18.54 10.36
C TYR A 446 -10.04 19.18 9.35
N ASP A 447 -9.56 20.25 8.74
CA ASP A 447 -10.14 20.80 7.53
C ASP A 447 -9.43 20.20 6.30
N PHE A 448 -10.09 19.27 5.62
CA PHE A 448 -9.51 18.51 4.51
C PHE A 448 -9.37 19.33 3.22
N TRP A 449 -10.03 20.48 3.11
CA TRP A 449 -9.99 21.32 1.91
C TRP A 449 -9.99 22.82 2.23
N ASP A 450 -9.19 23.23 3.21
CA ASP A 450 -9.02 24.63 3.59
C ASP A 450 -8.48 25.44 2.41
N SER A 451 -9.28 26.33 1.81
CA SER A 451 -8.87 27.15 0.67
C SER A 451 -7.91 28.29 1.05
N SER A 452 -7.86 28.66 2.34
CA SER A 452 -7.16 29.85 2.84
C SER A 452 -5.74 29.57 3.34
N ARG A 453 -5.50 28.37 3.89
CA ARG A 453 -4.21 28.00 4.51
C ARG A 453 -3.64 26.75 3.89
N ARG A 454 -2.30 26.65 3.86
CA ARG A 454 -1.64 25.38 3.55
C ARG A 454 -1.92 24.37 4.67
N ARG A 455 -2.43 23.21 4.32
CA ARG A 455 -2.59 22.05 5.22
C ARG A 455 -1.78 20.89 4.68
N ASN A 456 -1.04 20.19 5.53
CA ASN A 456 -0.29 18.99 5.15
C ASN A 456 -1.17 17.72 5.25
N TYR A 457 -2.44 17.86 4.86
CA TYR A 457 -3.49 16.84 4.83
C TYR A 457 -4.67 17.22 3.93
N THR A 458 -4.39 17.92 2.84
CA THR A 458 -5.42 18.25 1.85
C THR A 458 -5.90 16.99 1.13
N ILE A 459 -7.17 16.62 1.29
CA ILE A 459 -7.77 15.36 0.83
C ILE A 459 -9.13 15.69 0.21
N ALA A 460 -9.39 15.21 -1.01
CA ALA A 460 -10.67 15.47 -1.66
C ALA A 460 -11.77 14.56 -1.08
N LEU A 461 -12.67 15.16 -0.29
CA LEU A 461 -13.93 14.55 0.17
C LEU A 461 -13.76 13.13 0.74
N PRO A 462 -12.97 12.93 1.82
CA PRO A 462 -12.77 11.59 2.37
C PRO A 462 -14.07 10.98 2.91
N ILE A 463 -14.10 9.65 2.94
CA ILE A 463 -15.19 8.83 3.48
C ILE A 463 -14.69 8.23 4.81
N LEU A 464 -15.28 8.68 5.92
CA LEU A 464 -14.98 8.23 7.26
C LEU A 464 -16.18 7.42 7.78
N VAL A 465 -15.95 6.15 8.12
CA VAL A 465 -17.02 5.24 8.59
C VAL A 465 -16.56 4.55 9.85
N GLY A 466 -17.36 4.69 10.92
CA GLY A 466 -17.04 4.11 12.21
C GLY A 466 -15.74 4.65 12.83
N PHE A 467 -15.36 5.87 12.45
CA PHE A 467 -14.16 6.54 12.94
C PHE A 467 -14.27 6.78 14.45
N THR A 468 -13.32 6.26 15.21
CA THR A 468 -13.22 6.44 16.67
C THR A 468 -11.94 7.18 17.03
N SER A 469 -11.88 7.76 18.22
CA SER A 469 -10.69 8.50 18.67
C SER A 469 -10.57 8.53 20.19
N ASP A 470 -9.33 8.58 20.69
CA ASP A 470 -9.01 8.75 22.11
C ASP A 470 -9.17 10.20 22.62
N LYS A 471 -9.06 11.16 21.71
CA LYS A 471 -9.26 12.61 21.92
C LYS A 471 -10.40 13.14 21.06
N ALA A 472 -10.83 14.38 21.33
CA ALA A 472 -11.87 15.00 20.52
C ALA A 472 -11.32 15.26 19.11
N VAL A 473 -12.04 14.78 18.09
CA VAL A 473 -11.72 15.02 16.68
C VAL A 473 -12.94 15.59 15.98
N THR A 474 -12.75 16.70 15.28
CA THR A 474 -13.79 17.31 14.43
C THR A 474 -13.26 17.50 13.01
N PHE A 475 -14.19 17.54 12.05
CA PHE A 475 -13.85 17.64 10.64
C PHE A 475 -14.56 18.79 9.95
N ALA A 476 -13.93 19.36 8.92
CA ALA A 476 -14.50 20.26 7.93
C ALA A 476 -14.14 19.77 6.51
N HIS A 477 -14.97 20.09 5.52
CA HIS A 477 -14.82 19.63 4.13
C HIS A 477 -14.63 18.11 3.98
N THR A 478 -15.30 17.34 4.84
CA THR A 478 -15.40 15.87 4.71
C THR A 478 -16.42 15.52 3.64
N GLY A 479 -16.20 14.41 2.93
CA GLY A 479 -17.17 13.87 1.99
C GLY A 479 -18.32 13.20 2.72
N ILE A 480 -18.05 12.02 3.30
CA ILE A 480 -19.00 11.26 4.09
C ILE A 480 -18.41 11.03 5.48
N ASN A 481 -19.21 11.29 6.52
CA ASN A 481 -18.87 10.96 7.90
C ASN A 481 -20.02 10.18 8.52
N GLU A 482 -19.87 8.86 8.58
CA GLU A 482 -20.89 7.93 9.06
C GLU A 482 -20.47 7.33 10.40
N SER A 483 -21.38 7.37 11.38
CA SER A 483 -21.21 6.71 12.68
C SER A 483 -19.96 7.12 13.47
N GLN A 484 -19.50 8.37 13.37
CA GLN A 484 -18.36 8.86 14.17
C GLN A 484 -18.55 8.57 15.67
N GLY A 485 -17.48 8.08 16.30
CA GLY A 485 -17.42 7.70 17.71
C GLY A 485 -17.92 6.29 17.99
N LYS A 486 -18.35 5.52 16.98
CA LYS A 486 -18.85 4.14 17.16
C LYS A 486 -18.38 3.24 16.00
N PRO A 487 -17.76 2.09 16.26
CA PRO A 487 -17.41 1.17 15.18
C PRO A 487 -18.67 0.57 14.53
N VAL A 488 -18.57 0.14 13.27
CA VAL A 488 -19.65 -0.41 12.45
C VAL A 488 -19.36 -1.84 12.00
N LEU A 489 -20.40 -2.55 11.54
CA LEU A 489 -20.25 -3.81 10.80
C LEU A 489 -20.33 -3.57 9.27
N PRO A 490 -19.58 -4.34 8.46
CA PRO A 490 -18.58 -5.33 8.85
C PRO A 490 -17.36 -4.71 9.57
N VAL A 491 -16.66 -5.50 10.39
CA VAL A 491 -15.49 -5.01 11.14
C VAL A 491 -14.37 -4.57 10.19
N SER A 492 -14.11 -5.40 9.18
CA SER A 492 -13.21 -5.07 8.07
C SER A 492 -14.03 -4.96 6.78
N LEU A 493 -13.96 -3.81 6.12
CA LEU A 493 -14.58 -3.62 4.80
C LEU A 493 -13.89 -4.49 3.76
N PHE A 494 -12.55 -4.55 3.76
CA PHE A 494 -11.79 -5.32 2.78
C PHE A 494 -12.16 -6.81 2.81
N GLU A 495 -12.16 -7.42 4.00
CA GLU A 495 -12.49 -8.84 4.15
C GLU A 495 -13.93 -9.13 3.74
N ALA A 496 -14.87 -8.24 4.07
CA ALA A 496 -16.26 -8.39 3.66
C ALA A 496 -16.45 -8.28 2.14
N GLN A 497 -15.81 -7.30 1.50
CA GLN A 497 -15.83 -7.17 0.04
C GLN A 497 -15.18 -8.39 -0.65
N LEU A 498 -14.07 -8.89 -0.10
CA LEU A 498 -13.39 -10.08 -0.61
C LEU A 498 -14.26 -11.33 -0.49
N GLN A 499 -14.86 -11.58 0.68
CA GLN A 499 -15.79 -12.68 0.89
C GLN A 499 -16.99 -12.61 -0.06
N TRP A 500 -17.53 -11.40 -0.28
CA TRP A 500 -18.62 -11.18 -1.23
C TRP A 500 -18.19 -11.50 -2.66
N ARG A 501 -17.04 -10.98 -3.11
CA ARG A 501 -16.51 -11.21 -4.47
C ARG A 501 -16.22 -12.69 -4.73
N LEU A 502 -15.64 -13.37 -3.75
CA LEU A 502 -15.35 -14.81 -3.81
C LEU A 502 -16.59 -15.68 -3.54
N LYS A 503 -17.74 -15.07 -3.24
CA LYS A 503 -19.03 -15.72 -2.93
C LYS A 503 -18.96 -16.69 -1.75
N VAL A 504 -18.08 -16.40 -0.79
CA VAL A 504 -17.84 -17.24 0.39
C VAL A 504 -18.89 -16.97 1.47
N ILE A 505 -19.28 -15.70 1.71
CA ILE A 505 -20.30 -15.31 2.71
C ILE A 505 -21.08 -14.08 2.22
N ASP A 506 -22.40 -14.05 2.44
CA ASP A 506 -23.26 -12.87 2.30
C ASP A 506 -23.62 -12.30 3.69
N LEU A 507 -22.80 -11.38 4.20
CA LEU A 507 -22.98 -10.78 5.52
C LEU A 507 -24.21 -9.87 5.61
N SER A 508 -24.87 -9.53 4.50
CA SER A 508 -26.13 -8.77 4.51
C SER A 508 -27.31 -9.56 5.10
N LYS A 509 -27.13 -10.87 5.30
CA LYS A 509 -28.13 -11.79 5.86
C LYS A 509 -27.80 -12.29 7.27
N ALA A 510 -26.68 -11.84 7.86
CA ALA A 510 -26.38 -12.13 9.25
C ALA A 510 -27.37 -11.36 10.14
N LYS A 511 -28.34 -12.08 10.70
CA LYS A 511 -29.34 -11.57 11.65
C LYS A 511 -28.74 -11.31 13.02
#